data_AF-A0A3D9GLC7-F1
#
_entry.id   AF-A0A3D9GLC7-F1
#
_cell.length_a   1.000
_cell.length_b   1.000
_cell.length_c   1.000
_cell.angle_alpha   90.00
_cell.angle_beta   90.00
_cell.angle_gamma   90.00
#
_symmetry.space_group_name_H-M   'P 1'
#
loop_
_entity.id
_entity.type
_entity.pdbx_description
1 polymer ?
#
loop_
_entity_poly.entity_id
_entity_poly.type
_entity_poly.pdbx_seq_one_letter_code
_entity_poly.pdbx_strand_id
1 'polypeptide(L)'
;MNYSINLFGYHVDCRLNVEEDWLQLDIAEEDQKSLKQYLIRVLPKYGREASQTSTLDELVKLAIDAEKTMEGHMSEPKLKLPYEFQPEIKEKLIEAAALQDMSATQLLIRIIERKYQEVMG
;
A
#
# COMPACT_ATOMS: atom_id res chain seq x y z
N MET A 1 17.26 -3.68 -19.52
CA MET A 1 16.01 -2.96 -19.93
C MET A 1 15.32 -2.46 -18.66
N ASN A 2 14.76 -1.25 -18.65
CA ASN A 2 14.00 -0.78 -17.48
C ASN A 2 12.65 -1.50 -17.44
N TYR A 3 12.31 -2.05 -16.29
CA TYR A 3 11.11 -2.85 -16.07
C TYR A 3 10.51 -2.47 -14.72
N SER A 4 9.19 -2.42 -14.61
CA SER A 4 8.53 -2.11 -13.34
C SER A 4 7.86 -3.37 -12.81
N ILE A 5 8.16 -3.73 -11.57
CA ILE A 5 7.45 -4.78 -10.85
C ILE A 5 6.25 -4.14 -10.16
N ASN A 6 5.06 -4.68 -10.40
CA ASN A 6 3.85 -4.30 -9.68
C ASN A 6 3.39 -5.47 -8.83
N LEU A 7 3.37 -5.29 -7.51
CA LEU A 7 2.85 -6.27 -6.55
C LEU A 7 1.86 -5.57 -5.63
N PHE A 8 0.60 -6.02 -5.63
CA PHE A 8 -0.49 -5.46 -4.83
C PHE A 8 -0.70 -3.95 -5.03
N GLY A 9 -0.43 -3.43 -6.24
CA GLY A 9 -0.51 -2.00 -6.57
C GLY A 9 0.69 -1.17 -6.12
N TYR A 10 1.72 -1.79 -5.56
CA TYR A 10 2.99 -1.14 -5.27
C TYR A 10 3.96 -1.32 -6.43
N HIS A 11 4.47 -0.20 -6.93
CA HIS A 11 5.35 -0.15 -8.09
C HIS A 11 6.80 0.03 -7.66
N VAL A 12 7.69 -0.79 -8.22
CA VAL A 12 9.14 -0.68 -8.05
C VAL A 12 9.80 -0.75 -9.41
N ASP A 13 10.65 0.24 -9.70
CA ASP A 13 11.44 0.26 -10.92
C ASP A 13 12.69 -0.60 -10.76
N CYS A 14 12.93 -1.46 -11.73
CA CYS A 14 13.99 -2.46 -11.74
C CYS A 14 14.71 -2.45 -13.09
N ARG A 15 15.96 -2.87 -13.12
CA ARG A 15 16.68 -3.17 -14.36
C ARG A 15 16.66 -4.67 -14.59
N LEU A 16 16.04 -5.08 -15.70
CA LEU A 16 16.11 -6.45 -16.18
C LEU A 16 17.34 -6.62 -17.05
N ASN A 17 18.26 -7.46 -16.61
CA ASN A 17 19.39 -7.94 -17.39
C ASN A 17 19.05 -9.34 -17.90
N VAL A 18 19.23 -9.53 -19.20
CA VAL A 18 19.07 -10.83 -19.87
C VAL A 18 20.46 -11.28 -20.26
N GLU A 19 20.92 -12.35 -19.63
CA GLU A 19 22.14 -13.06 -19.98
C GLU A 19 21.76 -14.45 -20.51
N GLU A 20 22.67 -15.11 -21.24
CA GLU A 20 22.39 -16.24 -22.15
C GLU A 20 21.31 -17.22 -21.64
N ASP A 21 21.43 -17.71 -20.40
CA ASP A 21 20.46 -18.63 -19.78
C ASP A 21 19.82 -18.12 -18.48
N TRP A 22 20.00 -16.84 -18.11
CA TRP A 22 19.47 -16.31 -16.85
C TRP A 22 18.96 -14.87 -16.94
N LEU A 23 17.89 -14.62 -16.18
CA LEU A 23 17.26 -13.31 -16.04
C LEU A 23 17.61 -12.76 -14.65
N GLN A 24 18.27 -11.61 -14.61
CA GLN A 24 18.59 -10.91 -13.37
C GLN A 24 17.77 -9.62 -13.27
N LEU A 25 17.16 -9.39 -12.12
CA LEU A 25 16.48 -8.15 -11.78
C LEU A 25 17.32 -7.37 -10.78
N ASP A 26 17.88 -6.23 -11.20
CA ASP A 26 18.57 -5.32 -10.32
C ASP A 26 17.61 -4.24 -9.81
N ILE A 27 17.46 -4.19 -8.50
CA ILE A 27 16.64 -3.22 -7.79
C ILE A 27 17.58 -2.36 -6.93
N ALA A 28 17.36 -1.04 -6.85
CA ALA A 28 18.18 -0.20 -5.98
C ALA A 28 18.04 -0.62 -4.51
N GLU A 29 19.10 -0.47 -3.71
CA GLU A 29 19.12 -1.00 -2.33
C GLU A 29 18.03 -0.39 -1.43
N GLU A 30 17.72 0.90 -1.62
CA GLU A 30 16.64 1.59 -0.91
C GLU A 30 15.26 1.03 -1.29
N ASP A 31 15.07 0.73 -2.58
CA ASP A 31 13.84 0.14 -3.10
C ASP A 31 13.69 -1.31 -2.66
N GLN A 32 14.78 -2.08 -2.57
CA GLN A 32 14.76 -3.44 -2.01
C GLN A 32 14.31 -3.43 -0.55
N LYS A 33 14.83 -2.51 0.27
CA LYS A 33 14.42 -2.36 1.68
C LYS A 33 12.96 -1.97 1.79
N SER A 34 12.52 -1.02 0.98
CA SER A 34 11.13 -0.53 0.95
C SER A 34 10.16 -1.62 0.51
N LEU A 35 10.47 -2.32 -0.58
CA LEU A 35 9.71 -3.46 -1.08
C LEU A 35 9.63 -4.59 -0.05
N LYS A 36 10.74 -4.92 0.61
CA LYS A 36 10.76 -5.94 1.67
C LYS A 36 9.81 -5.57 2.82
N GLN A 37 9.90 -4.34 3.33
CA GLN A 37 9.04 -3.87 4.41
C GLN A 37 7.56 -3.83 4.00
N TYR A 38 7.29 -3.44 2.76
CA TYR A 38 5.95 -3.44 2.20
C TYR A 38 5.37 -4.87 2.15
N LEU A 39 6.09 -5.82 1.57
CA LEU A 39 5.63 -7.20 1.42
C LEU A 39 5.39 -7.88 2.78
N ILE A 40 6.24 -7.63 3.78
CA ILE A 40 6.04 -8.13 5.16
C ILE A 40 4.72 -7.65 5.76
N ARG A 41 4.28 -6.43 5.44
CA ARG A 41 3.02 -5.87 5.94
C ARG A 41 1.80 -6.36 5.17
N VAL A 42 1.96 -6.66 3.88
CA VAL A 42 0.85 -6.94 2.96
C VAL A 42 0.53 -8.42 2.87
N LEU A 43 1.55 -9.28 2.78
CA LEU A 43 1.38 -10.74 2.65
C LEU A 43 0.52 -11.39 3.76
N PRO A 44 0.62 -10.99 5.05
CA PRO A 44 -0.25 -11.53 6.09
C PRO A 44 -1.74 -11.27 5.87
N LYS A 45 -2.10 -10.18 5.18
CA LYS A 45 -3.50 -9.86 4.84
C LYS A 45 -4.11 -10.85 3.84
N TYR A 46 -3.25 -11.57 3.11
CA TYR A 46 -3.62 -12.61 2.16
C TYR A 46 -3.34 -14.02 2.69
N GLY A 47 -3.18 -14.16 4.02
CA GLY A 47 -2.99 -15.46 4.67
C GLY A 47 -1.61 -16.08 4.44
N ARG A 48 -0.62 -15.30 4.00
CA ARG A 48 0.76 -15.76 3.81
C ARG A 48 1.64 -15.30 4.97
N GLU A 49 2.36 -16.23 5.57
CA GLU A 49 3.32 -15.91 6.63
C GLU A 49 4.51 -15.17 6.03
N ALA A 50 4.70 -13.91 6.42
CA ALA A 50 5.85 -13.11 6.04
C ALA A 50 6.59 -12.65 7.29
N SER A 51 7.89 -12.89 7.31
CA SER A 51 8.76 -12.61 8.45
C SER A 51 9.88 -11.64 8.06
N GLN A 52 10.42 -10.92 9.05
CA GLN A 52 11.61 -10.08 8.85
C GLN A 52 12.84 -10.90 8.43
N THR A 53 12.87 -12.18 8.82
CA THR A 53 13.94 -13.13 8.49
C THR A 53 13.83 -13.68 7.07
N SER A 54 12.68 -13.55 6.41
CA SER A 54 12.48 -13.99 5.03
C SER A 54 13.35 -13.18 4.05
N THR A 55 13.83 -13.85 3.01
CA THR A 55 14.57 -13.17 1.93
C THR A 55 13.61 -12.37 1.04
N LEU A 56 14.12 -11.36 0.33
CA LEU A 56 13.28 -10.59 -0.60
C LEU A 56 12.73 -11.48 -1.72
N ASP A 57 13.54 -12.40 -2.24
CA ASP A 57 13.12 -13.37 -3.26
C ASP A 57 11.95 -14.26 -2.78
N GLU A 58 12.02 -14.79 -1.56
CA GLU A 58 10.92 -15.55 -0.95
C GLU A 58 9.64 -14.72 -0.86
N LEU A 59 9.75 -13.47 -0.39
CA LEU A 59 8.60 -12.58 -0.24
C LEU A 59 7.97 -12.24 -1.59
N VAL A 60 8.79 -12.02 -2.63
CA VAL A 60 8.30 -11.76 -3.99
C VAL A 60 7.61 -13.00 -4.57
N LYS A 61 8.17 -14.20 -4.37
CA LYS A 61 7.52 -15.46 -4.79
C LYS A 61 6.18 -15.67 -4.09
N LEU A 62 6.12 -15.42 -2.78
CA LEU A 62 4.87 -15.48 -2.01
C LEU A 62 3.84 -14.46 -2.51
N ALA A 63 4.29 -13.26 -2.91
CA ALA A 63 3.42 -12.22 -3.45
C ALA A 63 2.82 -12.64 -4.79
N ILE A 64 3.65 -13.13 -5.71
CA ILE A 64 3.20 -13.61 -7.02
C ILE A 64 2.24 -14.80 -6.85
N ASP A 65 2.53 -15.73 -5.94
CA ASP A 65 1.65 -16.86 -5.67
C ASP A 65 0.31 -16.40 -5.08
N ALA A 66 0.34 -15.47 -4.12
CA ALA A 66 -0.88 -14.88 -3.57
C ALA A 66 -1.72 -14.21 -4.67
N GLU A 67 -1.13 -13.36 -5.52
CA GLU A 67 -1.85 -12.72 -6.63
C GLU A 67 -2.41 -13.71 -7.65
N LYS A 68 -1.69 -14.80 -7.95
CA LYS A 68 -2.19 -15.85 -8.85
C LYS A 68 -3.35 -16.63 -8.24
N THR A 69 -3.32 -16.89 -6.93
CA THR A 69 -4.44 -17.54 -6.24
C THR A 69 -5.69 -16.66 -6.10
N MET A 70 -5.59 -15.36 -6.44
CA MET A 70 -6.71 -14.42 -6.48
C MET A 70 -7.47 -14.42 -7.82
N GLU A 71 -7.60 -15.59 -8.47
CA GLU A 71 -8.36 -15.74 -9.73
C GLU A 71 -9.74 -15.07 -9.63
N GLY A 72 -9.93 -13.99 -10.38
CA GLY A 72 -11.24 -13.51 -10.80
C GLY A 72 -11.75 -12.22 -10.16
N HIS A 73 -11.28 -11.81 -8.98
CA HIS A 73 -11.69 -10.54 -8.43
C HIS A 73 -10.56 -9.96 -7.56
N MET A 74 -9.87 -8.94 -8.07
CA MET A 74 -9.71 -7.74 -7.22
C MET A 74 -11.13 -7.26 -6.95
N SER A 75 -11.85 -7.95 -6.07
CA SER A 75 -13.08 -7.42 -5.53
C SER A 75 -12.61 -6.14 -4.90
N GLU A 76 -13.05 -5.02 -5.46
CA GLU A 76 -12.99 -3.72 -4.81
C GLU A 76 -13.15 -4.00 -3.33
N PRO A 77 -12.15 -3.64 -2.51
CA PRO A 77 -12.09 -4.14 -1.16
C PRO A 77 -13.45 -3.87 -0.53
N LYS A 78 -14.17 -4.94 -0.18
CA LYS A 78 -15.38 -4.83 0.67
C LYS A 78 -14.98 -4.43 2.10
N LEU A 79 -13.86 -3.72 2.26
CA LEU A 79 -13.81 -2.64 3.22
C LEU A 79 -14.96 -1.70 2.86
N LYS A 80 -16.14 -2.01 3.40
CA LYS A 80 -16.84 -0.97 4.15
C LYS A 80 -15.73 -0.25 4.88
N LEU A 81 -15.46 1.01 4.54
CA LEU A 81 -14.54 1.84 5.30
C LEU A 81 -14.77 1.44 6.77
N PRO A 82 -13.77 0.95 7.52
CA PRO A 82 -13.97 0.44 8.88
C PRO A 82 -14.56 1.53 9.81
N TYR A 83 -14.67 2.74 9.27
CA TYR A 83 -15.33 3.89 9.76
C TYR A 83 -16.42 4.29 8.76
N GLU A 84 -17.63 3.73 8.88
CA GLU A 84 -18.71 4.70 9.05
C GLU A 84 -18.28 5.50 10.26
N PHE A 85 -17.96 6.79 10.08
CA PHE A 85 -17.75 7.67 11.21
C PHE A 85 -18.86 7.37 12.19
N GLN A 86 -18.51 6.99 13.42
CA GLN A 86 -19.52 6.84 14.46
C GLN A 86 -20.40 8.09 14.38
N PRO A 87 -21.74 7.98 14.41
CA PRO A 87 -22.65 9.10 14.14
C PRO A 87 -22.22 10.37 14.89
N GLU A 88 -21.76 10.20 16.12
CA GLU A 88 -21.18 11.21 16.99
C GLU A 88 -19.98 11.97 16.40
N ILE A 89 -19.05 11.28 15.73
CA ILE A 89 -17.88 11.91 15.07
C ILE A 89 -18.34 12.67 13.82
N LYS A 90 -19.31 12.12 13.08
CA LYS A 90 -19.87 12.77 11.90
C LYS A 90 -20.59 14.07 12.28
N GLU A 91 -21.38 14.04 13.36
CA GLU A 91 -22.04 15.23 13.92
C GLU A 91 -21.02 16.28 14.35
N LYS A 92 -20.01 15.90 15.13
CA LYS A 92 -18.94 16.82 15.54
C LYS A 92 -18.17 17.43 14.36
N LEU A 93 -17.94 16.65 13.30
CA LEU A 93 -17.29 17.15 12.08
C LEU A 93 -18.16 18.20 11.38
N ILE A 94 -19.48 17.98 11.31
CA ILE A 94 -20.44 18.91 10.73
C ILE A 94 -20.52 20.20 11.57
N GLU A 95 -20.62 20.08 12.89
CA GLU A 95 -20.63 21.22 13.82
C GLU A 95 -19.35 22.06 13.70
N ALA A 96 -18.18 21.41 13.73
CA ALA A 96 -16.90 22.08 13.61
C ALA A 96 -16.68 22.75 12.24
N ALA A 97 -17.26 22.18 11.18
CA ALA A 97 -17.21 22.75 9.84
C ALA A 97 -18.15 23.96 9.72
N ALA A 98 -19.34 23.89 10.33
CA ALA A 98 -20.28 25.01 10.40
C ALA A 98 -19.71 26.21 11.15
N LEU A 99 -18.97 25.99 12.25
CA LEU A 99 -18.26 27.06 12.99
C LEU A 99 -17.19 27.78 12.15
N GLN A 100 -16.69 27.14 11.10
CA GLN A 100 -15.63 27.65 10.22
C GLN A 100 -16.15 28.03 8.83
N ASP A 101 -17.48 28.07 8.65
CA ASP A 101 -18.16 28.41 7.40
C ASP A 101 -17.63 27.61 6.18
N MET A 102 -17.43 26.30 6.39
CA MET A 102 -16.95 25.38 5.35
C MET A 102 -17.71 24.06 5.38
N SER A 103 -17.61 23.27 4.29
CA SER A 103 -18.19 21.93 4.27
C SER A 103 -17.40 20.96 5.14
N ALA A 104 -18.08 19.96 5.72
CA ALA A 104 -17.44 18.89 6.49
C ALA A 104 -16.35 18.17 5.68
N THR A 105 -16.54 18.03 4.36
CA THR A 105 -15.54 17.46 3.45
C THR A 105 -14.29 18.33 3.35
N GLN A 106 -14.43 19.65 3.21
CA GLN A 106 -13.28 20.56 3.17
C GLN A 106 -12.51 20.56 4.48
N LEU A 107 -13.22 20.52 5.62
CA LEU A 107 -12.57 20.42 6.93
C LEU A 107 -11.79 19.09 7.05
N LEU A 108 -12.37 17.99 6.60
CA LEU A 108 -11.70 16.68 6.62
C LEU A 108 -10.41 16.68 5.78
N ILE A 109 -10.47 17.21 4.56
CA ILE A 109 -9.30 17.35 3.68
C ILE A 109 -8.19 18.13 4.39
N ARG A 110 -8.54 19.26 5.01
CA ARG A 110 -7.59 20.12 5.72
C ARG A 110 -6.93 19.43 6.92
N ILE A 111 -7.69 18.60 7.65
CA ILE A 111 -7.16 17.80 8.76
C ILE A 111 -6.15 16.77 8.25
N ILE A 112 -6.46 16.09 7.14
CA ILE A 112 -5.58 15.10 6.50
C ILE A 112 -4.29 15.77 6.04
N GLU A 113 -4.39 16.89 5.32
CA GLU A 113 -3.23 17.65 4.83
C GLU A 113 -2.33 18.12 5.97
N ARG A 114 -2.92 18.65 7.06
CA ARG A 114 -2.15 19.06 8.24
C ARG A 114 -1.41 17.89 8.86
N LYS A 115 -2.08 16.75 9.01
CA LYS A 115 -1.45 15.54 9.58
C LYS A 115 -0.37 14.97 8.68
N TYR A 116 -0.55 15.04 7.37
CA TYR A 116 0.47 14.64 6.42
C TYR A 116 1.72 15.52 6.53
N GLN A 117 1.54 16.85 6.59
CA GLN A 117 2.65 17.80 6.80
C GLN A 117 3.33 17.61 8.15
N GLU A 118 2.61 17.30 9.23
CA GLU A 118 3.19 17.00 10.55
C GLU A 118 4.07 15.74 10.57
N VAL A 119 3.89 14.80 9.62
CA VAL A 119 4.63 13.53 9.56
C VAL A 119 5.76 13.59 8.54
N MET A 120 5.58 14.33 7.45
CA MET A 120 6.55 14.44 6.35
C MET A 120 7.44 15.69 6.42
N GLY A 121 7.07 16.70 7.20
CA GLY A 121 7.86 17.91 7.46
C GLY A 121 8.65 17.81 8.75
#